data_AF-A0A2V8UGC1-F1
#
_entry.id   AF-A0A2V8UGC1-F1
#
_cell.length_a   1.000
_cell.length_b   1.000
_cell.length_c   1.000
_cell.angle_alpha   90.00
_cell.angle_beta   90.00
_cell.angle_gamma   90.00
#
_symmetry.space_group_name_H-M   'P 1'
#
loop_
_entity.id
_entity.type
_entity.pdbx_description
1 polymer ?
#
loop_
_entity_poly.entity_id
_entity_poly.type
_entity_poly.pdbx_seq_one_letter_code
_entity_poly.pdbx_strand_id
1 'polypeptide(L)' 'MNTSPVWSPDGKHITFASERHGGVPNLYWMRADGSGEVVRLTESKHYQLPSSFSPDSRQLAFFERSPKSG' A
#
# COMPACT_ATOMS: atom_id res chain seq x y z
N MET A 1 9.66 -7.29 -9.70
CA MET A 1 8.68 -7.94 -8.80
C MET A 1 7.32 -7.37 -9.16
N ASN A 2 6.37 -8.21 -9.58
CA ASN A 2 4.99 -7.79 -9.80
C ASN A 2 4.28 -7.88 -8.46
N THR A 3 4.24 -6.80 -7.70
CA THR A 3 3.55 -6.82 -6.40
C THR A 3 2.07 -6.66 -6.63
N SER A 4 1.36 -7.77 -6.46
CA SER A 4 -0.10 -7.79 -6.45
C SER A 4 -0.63 -6.91 -5.31
N PRO A 5 -1.80 -6.29 -5.49
CA PRO A 5 -2.49 -5.61 -4.40
C PRO A 5 -2.78 -6.58 -3.24
N VAL A 6 -2.87 -6.04 -2.03
CA VAL A 6 -3.20 -6.80 -0.81
C VAL A 6 -4.61 -6.44 -0.37
N TRP A 7 -5.46 -7.47 -0.23
CA TRP A 7 -6.81 -7.33 0.28
C TRP A 7 -6.82 -7.32 1.81
N SER A 8 -7.68 -6.49 2.42
CA SER A 8 -7.97 -6.63 3.84
C SER A 8 -8.72 -7.94 4.12
N PRO A 9 -8.49 -8.61 5.26
CA PRO A 9 -9.16 -9.87 5.60
C PRO A 9 -10.69 -9.74 5.68
N ASP A 10 -11.20 -8.57 6.04
CA ASP A 10 -12.63 -8.27 6.02
C ASP A 10 -13.20 -8.03 4.59
N GLY A 11 -12.35 -8.04 3.57
CA GLY A 11 -12.71 -7.88 2.16
C GLY A 11 -13.13 -6.47 1.77
N LYS A 12 -13.05 -5.48 2.67
CA LYS A 12 -13.59 -4.13 2.43
C LYS A 12 -12.63 -3.21 1.70
N HIS A 13 -11.33 -3.46 1.78
CA HIS A 13 -10.31 -2.57 1.24
C HIS A 13 -9.25 -3.33 0.45
N ILE A 14 -8.66 -2.63 -0.51
CA ILE A 14 -7.52 -3.09 -1.30
C ILE A 14 -6.41 -2.08 -1.12
N THR A 15 -5.21 -2.55 -0.75
CA THR A 15 -4.00 -1.74 -0.67
C THR A 15 -3.06 -2.03 -1.83
N PHE A 16 -2.47 -0.98 -2.41
CA PHE A 16 -1.55 -1.08 -3.53
C PHE A 16 -0.51 0.04 -3.51
N ALA A 17 0.61 -0.19 -4.21
CA ALA A 17 1.63 0.84 -4.41
C ALA A 17 1.34 1.65 -5.69
N SER A 18 1.53 2.97 -5.68
CA SER A 18 1.24 3.84 -6.84
C SER A 18 2.15 5.07 -6.91
N GLU A 19 2.50 5.49 -8.12
CA GLU A 19 3.28 6.71 -8.43
C GLU A 19 2.39 7.94 -8.73
N ARG A 20 1.10 7.89 -8.37
CA ARG A 20 0.12 8.91 -8.76
C ARG A 20 0.46 10.35 -8.35
N HIS A 21 1.31 10.53 -7.33
CA HIS A 21 1.78 11.84 -6.86
C HIS A 21 3.20 12.17 -7.35
N GLY A 22 3.69 11.45 -8.36
CA GLY A 22 5.05 11.60 -8.89
C GLY A 22 6.13 11.02 -7.97
N GLY A 23 7.29 10.74 -8.54
CA GLY A 23 8.41 10.16 -7.79
C GLY A 23 8.25 8.66 -7.57
N VAL A 24 8.46 8.20 -6.33
CA VAL A 24 8.46 6.76 -6.02
C VAL A 24 7.09 6.26 -5.57
N PRO A 25 6.77 4.98 -5.81
CA PRO A 25 5.56 4.34 -5.31
C PRO A 25 5.39 4.46 -3.80
N ASN A 26 4.26 5.04 -3.41
CA ASN A 26 3.76 5.09 -2.04
C ASN A 26 2.56 4.15 -1.89
N LEU A 27 2.11 3.91 -0.65
CA LEU A 27 0.97 3.05 -0.39
C LEU A 27 -0.33 3.83 -0.44
N TYR A 28 -1.32 3.22 -1.07
CA TYR A 28 -2.68 3.73 -1.18
C TYR A 28 -3.65 2.60 -0.90
N TRP A 29 -4.85 2.98 -0.49
CA TRP A 29 -5.97 2.05 -0.37
C TRP A 29 -7.24 2.64 -0.95
N MET A 30 -8.16 1.75 -1.30
CA MET A 30 -9.50 2.08 -1.75
C MET A 30 -10.48 1.01 -1.29
N ARG A 31 -11.78 1.31 -1.38
CA ARG A 31 -12.80 0.30 -1.13
C ARG A 31 -12.77 -0.77 -2.22
N ALA A 32 -12.94 -2.02 -1.81
CA ALA A 32 -12.93 -3.18 -2.71
C ALA A 32 -14.09 -3.19 -3.71
N ASP A 33 -15.20 -2.54 -3.37
CA ASP A 33 -16.37 -2.40 -4.24
C ASP A 33 -16.20 -1.30 -5.33
N GLY A 34 -15.04 -0.63 -5.36
CA GLY A 34 -14.74 0.44 -6.31
C GLY A 34 -15.42 1.78 -6.01
N SER A 35 -16.15 1.88 -4.90
CA SER A 35 -16.77 3.13 -4.47
C SER A 35 -15.80 4.02 -3.68
N GLY A 36 -16.03 5.32 -3.72
CA GLY A 36 -15.24 6.30 -2.98
C GLY A 36 -13.88 6.60 -3.61
N GLU A 37 -13.09 7.40 -2.90
CA GLU A 37 -11.79 7.87 -3.37
C GLU A 37 -10.66 6.92 -2.97
N VAL A 38 -9.60 6.93 -3.77
CA VAL A 38 -8.33 6.32 -3.36
C VAL A 38 -7.63 7.26 -2.38
N VAL A 39 -7.28 6.73 -1.21
CA VAL A 39 -6.62 7.48 -0.15
C VAL A 39 -5.14 7.06 -0.06
N ARG A 40 -4.25 8.03 0.14
CA ARG A 40 -2.83 7.79 0.40
C ARG A 40 -2.63 7.39 1.86
N LEU A 41 -1.96 6.27 2.11
CA LEU A 41 -1.67 5.78 3.46
C LEU A 41 -0.31 6.24 3.98
N THR A 42 0.65 6.44 3.07
CA THR A 42 2.03 6.76 3.43
C THR A 42 2.61 7.85 2.55
N GLU A 43 3.55 8.61 3.11
CA GLU A 43 4.36 9.57 2.39
C GLU A 43 5.86 9.33 2.66
N SER A 44 6.55 8.82 1.65
CA SER A 44 7.99 8.57 1.67
C SER A 44 8.64 8.90 0.31
N LYS A 45 9.94 9.18 0.37
CA LYS A 45 10.84 9.30 -0.79
C LYS A 45 11.46 7.95 -1.19
N HIS A 46 11.06 6.87 -0.54
CA HIS A 46 11.53 5.52 -0.81
C HIS A 46 10.40 4.62 -1.33
N TYR A 47 10.78 3.64 -2.15
CA TYR A 47 9.84 2.70 -2.74
C TYR A 47 9.20 1.83 -1.66
N GLN A 48 7.87 1.81 -1.61
CA GLN A 48 7.10 1.04 -0.65
C GLN A 48 6.24 -0.03 -1.31
N LEU A 49 6.05 -1.14 -0.61
CA LEU A 49 5.23 -2.27 -1.05
C LEU A 49 4.37 -2.83 0.08
N PRO A 50 3.05 -3.00 -0.13
CA PRO A 50 2.23 -3.69 0.85
C PRO A 50 2.60 -5.18 0.88
N SER A 51 2.54 -5.80 2.06
CA SER A 51 2.84 -7.23 2.22
C SER A 51 1.63 -8.02 2.72
N SER A 52 1.05 -7.64 3.86
CA SER A 52 -0.04 -8.39 4.48
C SER A 52 -0.77 -7.55 5.52
N PHE A 53 -2.04 -7.90 5.76
CA PHE A 53 -2.82 -7.32 6.86
C PHE A 53 -2.78 -8.22 8.10
N SER A 54 -2.91 -7.61 9.28
CA SER A 54 -3.25 -8.33 10.50
C SER A 54 -4.64 -9.01 10.34
N PRO A 55 -4.89 -10.15 11.00
CA PRO A 55 -6.17 -10.86 10.87
C PRO A 55 -7.41 -10.03 11.21
N ASP A 56 -7.25 -9.03 12.10
CA ASP A 56 -8.32 -8.10 12.49
C ASP A 56 -8.49 -6.91 11.52
N SER A 57 -7.79 -6.90 10.39
CA SER A 57 -7.80 -5.86 9.35
C SER A 57 -7.36 -4.46 9.82
N ARG A 58 -6.74 -4.34 11.00
CA ARG A 58 -6.36 -3.02 11.56
C ARG A 58 -4.97 -2.54 11.18
N GLN A 59 -4.06 -3.45 10.86
CA GLN A 59 -2.66 -3.12 10.59
C GLN A 59 -2.22 -3.72 9.26
N LEU A 60 -1.39 -2.97 8.53
CA LEU A 60 -0.75 -3.42 7.30
C LEU A 60 0.76 -3.50 7.54
N ALA A 61 1.34 -4.69 7.33
CA ALA A 61 2.77 -4.84 7.15
C ALA A 61 3.17 -4.43 5.73
N PHE A 62 4.26 -3.68 5.60
CA PHE A 62 4.79 -3.23 4.33
C PHE A 62 6.32 -3.19 4.37
N PHE A 63 6.92 -3.23 3.18
CA PHE A 63 8.35 -3.03 3.00
C PHE A 63 8.60 -1.61 2.54
N GLU A 64 9.68 -1.02 3.04
CA GLU A 64 10.24 0.22 2.50
C GLU A 64 11.69 -0.05 2.10
N ARG A 65 12.02 0.29 0.85
CA ARG A 65 13.37 0.13 0.34
C ARG A 65 14.10 1.46 0.36
N SER A 66 14.75 1.75 1.49
CA SER A 66 15.71 2.84 1.60
C SER A 66 16.99 2.48 0.83
N PRO A 67 17.71 3.45 0.24
CA PRO A 67 19.07 3.22 -0.25
C PRO A 67 19.89 2.57 0.85
N LYS A 68 20.71 1.57 0.52
CA LYS A 68 21.74 1.11 1.45
C LYS A 68 22.62 2.32 1.76
N SER A 69 22.61 2.78 3.01
CA SER A 69 23.71 3.61 3.50
C SER A 69 24.97 2.76 3.37
N GLY A 70 25.87 3.16 2.48
CA GLY A 70 27.21 2.60 2.38
C GLY A 70 28.04 2.92 3.61
#